data_AF-A0A2N1C2I2-F1
#
_entry.id   AF-A0A2N1C2I2-F1
#
_cell.length_a   1.000
_cell.length_b   1.000
_cell.length_c   1.000
_cell.angle_alpha   90.00
_cell.angle_beta   90.00
_cell.angle_gamma   90.00
#
_symmetry.space_group_name_H-M   'P 1'
#
loop_
_entity.id
_entity.type
_entity.pdbx_description
1 polymer ?
#
loop_
_entity_poly.entity_id
_entity_poly.type
_entity_poly.pdbx_seq_one_letter_code
_entity_poly.pdbx_strand_id
1 'polypeptide(L)'
;MLNKLVLRALLSLSLAFSFAGAANATLISQDILFDSALDTVDEYQVIGNITISLDTMDENGYVEAGWESFTFYGFEADKDFDLFFAVVDITNITAGIESLDFDVTLFTDLSFGGYIDAYAFDPVLDNITYSFFNNANADLYDAGTLAFGAATVVPTPATLILFLTAVAGLASRRKNS
;
A
#
# COMPACT_ATOMS: atom_id res chain seq x y z
N MET A 1 -33.26 32.45 5.28
CA MET A 1 -31.88 31.88 5.25
C MET A 1 -31.84 30.44 4.72
N LEU A 2 -32.90 29.64 4.92
CA LEU A 2 -33.05 28.25 4.44
C LEU A 2 -32.70 28.06 2.95
N ASN A 3 -33.17 28.96 2.07
CA ASN A 3 -32.96 28.82 0.62
C ASN A 3 -31.47 28.90 0.20
N LYS A 4 -30.64 29.69 0.92
CA LYS A 4 -29.19 29.78 0.64
C LYS A 4 -28.41 28.59 1.21
N LEU A 5 -28.92 27.96 2.27
CA LEU A 5 -28.29 26.80 2.90
C LEU A 5 -28.56 25.54 2.06
N VAL A 6 -29.81 25.34 1.65
CA VAL A 6 -30.23 24.23 0.77
C VAL A 6 -29.50 24.30 -0.57
N LEU A 7 -29.37 25.49 -1.17
CA LEU A 7 -28.64 25.65 -2.43
C LEU A 7 -27.15 25.29 -2.31
N ARG A 8 -26.51 25.61 -1.18
CA ARG A 8 -25.11 25.25 -0.94
C ARG A 8 -24.93 23.75 -0.70
N ALA A 9 -25.86 23.14 0.03
CA ALA A 9 -25.88 21.70 0.25
C ALA A 9 -26.08 20.94 -1.07
N LEU A 10 -27.04 21.36 -1.89
CA LEU A 10 -27.27 20.77 -3.21
C LEU A 10 -26.07 20.95 -4.12
N LEU A 11 -25.42 22.12 -4.12
CA LEU A 11 -24.20 22.35 -4.89
C LEU A 11 -23.06 21.41 -4.45
N SER A 12 -22.83 21.26 -3.14
CA SER A 12 -21.83 20.32 -2.62
C SER A 12 -22.15 18.86 -2.95
N LEU A 13 -23.42 18.47 -2.89
CA LEU A 13 -23.84 17.12 -3.28
C LEU A 13 -23.64 16.90 -4.79
N SER A 14 -24.06 17.83 -5.63
CA SER A 14 -23.88 17.72 -7.09
C SER A 14 -22.40 17.69 -7.49
N LEU A 15 -21.54 18.42 -6.77
CA LEU A 15 -20.10 18.40 -7.00
C LEU A 15 -19.51 17.06 -6.56
N ALA A 16 -19.90 16.54 -5.38
CA ALA A 16 -19.49 15.22 -4.92
C ALA A 16 -19.92 14.10 -5.90
N PHE A 17 -21.16 14.17 -6.41
CA PHE A 17 -21.66 13.19 -7.39
C PHE A 17 -21.03 13.35 -8.78
N SER A 18 -20.60 14.55 -9.20
CA SER A 18 -19.90 14.72 -10.49
C SER A 18 -18.53 14.03 -10.53
N PHE A 19 -17.93 13.79 -9.37
CA PHE A 19 -16.64 13.09 -9.26
C PHE A 19 -16.79 11.60 -8.92
N ALA A 20 -18.00 11.12 -8.60
CA ALA A 20 -18.28 9.68 -8.52
C ALA A 20 -18.13 8.97 -9.88
N GLY A 21 -18.09 9.72 -10.99
CA GLY A 21 -17.81 9.22 -12.33
C GLY A 21 -16.34 9.32 -12.78
N ALA A 22 -15.45 9.86 -11.95
CA ALA A 22 -14.01 9.79 -12.21
C ALA A 22 -13.51 8.43 -11.73
N ALA A 23 -13.12 7.54 -12.65
CA ALA A 23 -12.40 6.31 -12.33
C ALA A 23 -11.10 6.70 -11.63
N ASN A 24 -11.06 6.52 -10.32
CA ASN A 24 -9.89 6.76 -9.51
C ASN A 24 -9.52 5.45 -8.82
N ALA A 25 -8.24 5.10 -8.87
CA ALA A 25 -7.67 3.97 -8.17
C ALA A 25 -8.12 3.88 -6.72
N THR A 26 -8.54 2.66 -6.32
CA THR A 26 -8.48 2.26 -4.93
C THR A 26 -7.02 1.94 -4.61
N LEU A 27 -6.50 2.49 -3.52
CA LEU A 27 -5.13 2.23 -3.07
C LEU A 27 -5.16 1.28 -1.87
N ILE A 28 -4.27 0.29 -1.89
CA ILE A 28 -3.97 -0.57 -0.74
C ILE A 28 -2.55 -0.23 -0.28
N SER A 29 -2.39 0.08 1.00
CA SER A 29 -1.08 0.27 1.64
C SER A 29 -0.91 -0.71 2.80
N GLN A 30 0.25 -1.35 2.87
CA GLN A 30 0.62 -2.28 3.93
C GLN A 30 2.07 -2.11 4.35
N ASP A 31 2.30 -2.15 5.65
CA ASP A 31 3.65 -2.24 6.19
C ASP A 31 4.23 -3.63 5.93
N ILE A 32 5.55 -3.67 5.77
CA ILE A 32 6.32 -4.90 5.61
C ILE A 32 7.10 -5.11 6.90
N LEU A 33 6.76 -6.22 7.55
CA LEU A 33 7.36 -6.67 8.78
C LEU A 33 8.46 -7.67 8.45
N PHE A 34 9.54 -7.62 9.21
CA PHE A 34 10.67 -8.51 9.06
C PHE A 34 11.13 -9.03 10.41
N ASP A 35 11.38 -10.33 10.45
CA ASP A 35 12.05 -11.03 11.52
C ASP A 35 13.38 -11.59 10.99
N SER A 36 14.49 -11.14 11.56
CA SER A 36 15.83 -11.50 11.07
C SER A 36 16.24 -12.86 11.60
N ALA A 37 16.66 -13.76 10.71
CA ALA A 37 17.23 -15.05 11.10
C ALA A 37 18.61 -14.90 11.79
N LEU A 38 19.20 -13.71 11.76
CA LEU A 38 20.47 -13.39 12.42
C LEU A 38 20.28 -12.82 13.83
N ASP A 39 19.07 -12.45 14.22
CA ASP A 39 18.74 -12.03 15.58
C ASP A 39 18.38 -13.24 16.47
N THR A 40 18.60 -13.08 17.76
CA THR A 40 18.19 -14.03 18.80
C THR A 40 16.81 -13.72 19.39
N VAL A 41 16.19 -12.63 18.94
CA VAL A 41 14.87 -12.18 19.36
C VAL A 41 13.90 -12.37 18.20
N ASP A 42 12.92 -13.25 18.40
CA ASP A 42 11.77 -13.46 17.50
C ASP A 42 10.78 -12.28 17.67
N GLU A 43 11.06 -11.19 16.96
CA GLU A 43 10.22 -9.99 16.94
C GLU A 43 10.17 -9.36 15.55
N TYR A 44 8.96 -9.27 15.01
CA TYR A 44 8.69 -8.57 13.77
C TYR A 44 8.84 -7.05 13.90
N GLN A 45 9.74 -6.49 13.11
CA GLN A 45 9.97 -5.05 13.01
C GLN A 45 9.50 -4.52 11.65
N VAL A 46 8.93 -3.32 11.63
CA VAL A 46 8.57 -2.66 10.37
C VAL A 46 9.86 -2.23 9.66
N ILE A 47 10.14 -2.85 8.52
CA ILE A 47 11.29 -2.48 7.68
C ILE A 47 10.86 -1.71 6.45
N GLY A 48 9.59 -1.74 6.07
CA GLY A 48 9.15 -1.18 4.80
C GLY A 48 7.67 -0.91 4.73
N ASN A 49 7.24 -0.36 3.60
CA ASN A 49 5.85 -0.17 3.26
C ASN A 49 5.67 -0.34 1.76
N ILE A 50 4.59 -0.99 1.37
CA ILE A 50 4.16 -1.09 -0.01
C ILE A 50 2.78 -0.47 -0.18
N THR A 51 2.61 0.26 -1.28
CA THR A 51 1.35 0.82 -1.73
C THR A 51 1.13 0.45 -3.19
N ILE A 52 0.01 -0.21 -3.48
CA ILE A 52 -0.40 -0.59 -4.83
C ILE A 52 -1.71 0.09 -5.22
N SER A 53 -1.89 0.25 -6.53
CA SER A 53 -3.13 0.71 -7.14
C SER A 53 -3.90 -0.47 -7.70
N LEU A 54 -5.20 -0.52 -7.45
CA LEU A 54 -6.07 -1.55 -8.02
C LEU A 54 -6.52 -1.22 -9.45
N ASP A 55 -6.14 -0.06 -10.01
CA ASP A 55 -6.44 0.26 -11.41
C ASP A 55 -5.64 -0.60 -12.40
N THR A 56 -4.49 -1.14 -11.95
CA THR A 56 -3.64 -2.04 -12.73
C THR A 56 -3.93 -3.52 -12.46
N MET A 57 -4.90 -3.81 -11.59
CA MET A 57 -5.29 -5.16 -11.21
C MET A 57 -6.08 -5.84 -12.34
N ASP A 58 -5.77 -7.09 -12.61
CA ASP A 58 -6.52 -7.89 -13.57
C ASP A 58 -7.84 -8.44 -12.97
N GLU A 59 -8.59 -9.22 -13.76
CA GLU A 59 -9.86 -9.82 -13.31
C GLU A 59 -9.71 -10.90 -12.23
N ASN A 60 -8.49 -11.41 -12.02
CA ASN A 60 -8.18 -12.45 -11.04
C ASN A 60 -7.61 -11.88 -9.73
N GLY A 61 -7.36 -10.58 -9.65
CA GLY A 61 -6.79 -9.93 -8.48
C GLY A 61 -5.26 -9.75 -8.54
N TYR A 62 -4.65 -9.94 -9.71
CA TYR A 62 -3.20 -9.85 -9.87
C TYR A 62 -2.76 -8.44 -10.23
N VAL A 63 -1.70 -7.97 -9.59
CA VAL A 63 -1.07 -6.68 -9.83
C VAL A 63 0.40 -6.91 -10.19
N GLU A 64 0.71 -6.80 -11.48
CA GLU A 64 2.05 -7.06 -12.02
C GLU A 64 2.72 -5.80 -12.60
N ALA A 65 1.94 -4.75 -12.85
CA ALA A 65 2.44 -3.51 -13.47
C ALA A 65 3.30 -2.64 -12.54
N GLY A 66 3.70 -3.18 -11.38
CA GLY A 66 4.44 -2.48 -10.34
C GLY A 66 3.55 -1.89 -9.25
N TRP A 67 4.14 -0.96 -8.49
CA TRP A 67 3.56 -0.34 -7.30
C TRP A 67 3.47 1.19 -7.45
N GLU A 68 2.74 1.83 -6.54
CA GLU A 68 2.77 3.29 -6.38
C GLU A 68 3.98 3.72 -5.55
N SER A 69 4.14 3.14 -4.36
CA SER A 69 5.34 3.30 -3.52
C SER A 69 5.75 1.96 -2.90
N PHE A 70 7.04 1.68 -2.87
CA PHE A 70 7.59 0.47 -2.25
C PHE A 70 8.92 0.83 -1.62
N THR A 71 8.95 0.75 -0.29
CA THR A 71 10.09 1.20 0.50
C THR A 71 10.63 0.10 1.39
N PHE A 72 11.94 0.07 1.55
CA PHE A 72 12.66 -0.74 2.54
C PHE A 72 13.72 0.11 3.23
N TYR A 73 13.79 0.01 4.55
CA TYR A 73 14.68 0.76 5.44
C TYR A 73 14.70 2.28 5.17
N GLY A 74 13.56 2.83 4.73
CA GLY A 74 13.39 4.25 4.41
C GLY A 74 13.83 4.66 2.99
N PHE A 75 14.20 3.71 2.14
CA PHE A 75 14.57 3.94 0.74
C PHE A 75 13.54 3.37 -0.21
N GLU A 76 13.30 4.04 -1.32
CA GLU A 76 12.36 3.61 -2.36
C GLU A 76 13.04 2.61 -3.29
N ALA A 77 12.33 1.54 -3.64
CA ALA A 77 12.76 0.57 -4.63
C ALA A 77 12.73 1.16 -6.05
N ASP A 78 13.74 0.82 -6.84
CA ASP A 78 13.80 1.19 -8.24
C ASP A 78 12.63 0.55 -8.99
N LYS A 79 12.08 1.31 -9.94
CA LYS A 79 11.03 0.85 -10.84
C LYS A 79 11.58 -0.05 -11.95
N ASP A 80 12.90 -0.10 -12.13
CA ASP A 80 13.58 -1.12 -12.93
C ASP A 80 13.76 -2.39 -12.09
N PHE A 81 12.67 -3.15 -11.92
CA PHE A 81 12.63 -4.37 -11.12
C PHE A 81 12.68 -5.63 -11.99
N ASP A 82 13.25 -6.70 -11.45
CA ASP A 82 13.31 -8.01 -12.11
C ASP A 82 12.02 -8.81 -11.90
N LEU A 83 11.43 -8.69 -10.70
CA LEU A 83 10.18 -9.37 -10.35
C LEU A 83 9.30 -8.48 -9.48
N PHE A 84 8.01 -8.45 -9.83
CA PHE A 84 6.96 -7.92 -8.98
C PHE A 84 5.64 -8.62 -9.30
N PHE A 85 5.04 -9.25 -8.30
CA PHE A 85 3.74 -9.90 -8.42
C PHE A 85 3.00 -9.80 -7.10
N ALA A 86 1.87 -9.09 -7.08
CA ALA A 86 1.01 -8.98 -5.90
C ALA A 86 -0.37 -9.56 -6.19
N VAL A 87 -0.97 -10.23 -5.19
CA VAL A 87 -2.31 -10.83 -5.27
C VAL A 87 -3.22 -10.16 -4.24
N VAL A 88 -4.44 -9.82 -4.66
CA VAL A 88 -5.50 -9.26 -3.82
C VAL A 88 -6.77 -10.07 -4.00
N ASP A 89 -7.49 -10.37 -2.91
CA ASP A 89 -8.81 -10.99 -3.01
C ASP A 89 -9.85 -9.99 -3.54
N ILE A 90 -10.30 -10.22 -4.77
CA ILE A 90 -11.33 -9.42 -5.44
C ILE A 90 -12.68 -9.43 -4.71
N THR A 91 -12.92 -10.42 -3.84
CA THR A 91 -14.13 -10.53 -3.01
C THR A 91 -13.97 -9.85 -1.65
N ASN A 92 -12.75 -9.56 -1.23
CA ASN A 92 -12.44 -8.91 0.05
C ASN A 92 -11.21 -7.99 -0.05
N ILE A 93 -11.34 -6.91 -0.81
CA ILE A 93 -10.27 -5.90 -0.98
C ILE A 93 -9.76 -5.36 0.37
N THR A 94 -10.61 -5.30 1.39
CA THR A 94 -10.24 -4.82 2.73
C THR A 94 -9.26 -5.72 3.48
N ALA A 95 -9.04 -6.97 3.03
CA ALA A 95 -7.99 -7.84 3.57
C ALA A 95 -6.58 -7.35 3.21
N GLY A 96 -6.44 -6.53 2.16
CA GLY A 96 -5.15 -6.06 1.68
C GLY A 96 -4.54 -6.97 0.62
N ILE A 97 -3.22 -6.96 0.54
CA ILE A 97 -2.42 -7.85 -0.31
C ILE A 97 -2.31 -9.20 0.40
N GLU A 98 -2.62 -10.27 -0.32
CA GLU A 98 -2.62 -11.65 0.16
C GLU A 98 -1.28 -12.33 -0.07
N SER A 99 -0.64 -12.01 -1.19
CA SER A 99 0.68 -12.52 -1.55
C SER A 99 1.47 -11.46 -2.30
N LEU A 100 2.78 -11.42 -2.08
CA LEU A 100 3.70 -10.52 -2.76
C LEU A 100 5.01 -11.25 -3.03
N ASP A 101 5.39 -11.35 -4.30
CA ASP A 101 6.70 -11.79 -4.74
C ASP A 101 7.43 -10.61 -5.37
N PHE A 102 8.70 -10.44 -5.02
CA PHE A 102 9.48 -9.32 -5.52
C PHE A 102 10.98 -9.62 -5.60
N ASP A 103 11.62 -9.00 -6.57
CA ASP A 103 13.06 -8.88 -6.70
C ASP A 103 13.36 -7.47 -7.22
N VAL A 104 13.83 -6.61 -6.32
CA VAL A 104 13.96 -5.17 -6.54
C VAL A 104 15.33 -4.67 -6.10
N THR A 105 15.78 -3.59 -6.72
CA THR A 105 17.04 -2.93 -6.39
C THR A 105 16.74 -1.59 -5.71
N LEU A 106 17.31 -1.28 -4.54
CA LEU A 106 17.13 0.03 -3.86
C LEU A 106 18.17 1.07 -4.33
N PHE A 107 19.40 0.61 -4.59
CA PHE A 107 20.56 1.39 -5.03
C PHE A 107 21.40 0.52 -5.97
N THR A 108 22.35 1.11 -6.71
CA THR A 108 23.12 0.42 -7.78
C THR A 108 23.61 -0.98 -7.44
N ASP A 109 23.90 -1.24 -6.16
CA ASP A 109 24.49 -2.49 -5.72
C ASP A 109 23.65 -3.22 -4.66
N LEU A 110 22.49 -2.70 -4.23
CA LEU A 110 21.70 -3.32 -3.15
C LEU A 110 20.38 -3.88 -3.66
N SER A 111 20.22 -5.21 -3.59
CA SER A 111 19.00 -5.91 -4.00
C SER A 111 18.27 -6.57 -2.84
N PHE A 112 16.96 -6.61 -3.00
CA PHE A 112 15.97 -7.08 -2.04
C PHE A 112 15.08 -8.06 -2.78
N GLY A 113 15.20 -9.33 -2.42
CA GLY A 113 14.40 -10.40 -3.00
C GLY A 113 13.61 -11.09 -1.90
N GLY A 114 12.34 -11.36 -2.15
CA GLY A 114 11.55 -12.12 -1.20
C GLY A 114 10.14 -12.43 -1.65
N TYR A 115 9.45 -13.18 -0.79
CA TYR A 115 8.03 -13.45 -0.92
C TYR A 115 7.30 -13.33 0.42
N ILE A 116 6.01 -12.98 0.35
CA ILE A 116 5.07 -12.96 1.46
C ILE A 116 3.83 -13.73 1.02
N ASP A 117 3.34 -14.63 1.87
CA ASP A 117 2.04 -15.28 1.75
C ASP A 117 1.29 -15.13 3.07
N ALA A 118 0.21 -14.35 3.07
CA ALA A 118 -0.58 -14.01 4.26
C ALA A 118 -1.34 -15.20 4.85
N TYR A 119 -1.54 -16.28 4.08
CA TYR A 119 -2.33 -17.45 4.50
C TYR A 119 -1.52 -18.73 4.63
N ALA A 120 -0.20 -18.68 4.44
CA ALA A 120 0.66 -19.83 4.63
C ALA A 120 0.48 -20.39 6.06
N PHE A 121 -0.17 -21.55 6.15
CA PHE A 121 -0.54 -22.24 7.38
C PHE A 121 0.43 -23.39 7.67
N ASP A 122 1.71 -23.07 7.85
CA ASP A 122 2.78 -23.94 8.37
C ASP A 122 3.90 -23.00 8.88
N PRO A 123 4.95 -23.42 9.62
CA PRO A 123 5.94 -22.50 10.17
C PRO A 123 6.87 -22.00 9.07
N VAL A 124 6.32 -21.22 8.12
CA VAL A 124 7.08 -20.35 7.21
C VAL A 124 7.83 -19.28 8.00
N LEU A 125 7.49 -19.10 9.28
CA LEU A 125 8.31 -18.43 10.29
C LEU A 125 9.73 -19.03 10.42
N ASP A 126 9.96 -20.30 10.04
CA ASP A 126 11.29 -20.93 10.01
C ASP A 126 11.97 -20.92 8.62
N ASN A 127 11.32 -20.42 7.57
CA ASN A 127 11.90 -20.35 6.22
C ASN A 127 12.30 -18.92 5.89
N ILE A 128 13.56 -18.74 5.47
CA ILE A 128 14.04 -17.48 4.91
C ILE A 128 13.21 -17.15 3.67
N THR A 129 12.26 -16.22 3.80
CA THR A 129 11.42 -15.72 2.71
C THR A 129 11.97 -14.43 2.12
N TYR A 130 13.03 -13.89 2.70
CA TYR A 130 13.65 -12.66 2.28
C TYR A 130 15.16 -12.70 2.40
N SER A 131 15.81 -12.04 1.45
CA SER A 131 17.24 -11.86 1.42
C SER A 131 17.61 -10.46 0.97
N PHE A 132 18.53 -9.86 1.72
CA PHE A 132 19.14 -8.59 1.42
C PHE A 132 20.58 -8.80 0.98
N PHE A 133 20.86 -8.50 -0.29
CA PHE A 133 22.16 -8.73 -0.92
C PHE A 133 22.82 -7.44 -1.37
N ASN A 134 24.15 -7.48 -1.36
CA ASN A 134 24.98 -6.52 -2.05
C ASN A 134 25.59 -7.16 -3.31
N ASN A 135 25.12 -6.72 -4.47
CA ASN A 135 25.54 -7.18 -5.78
C ASN A 135 26.98 -6.76 -6.15
N ALA A 136 27.55 -5.71 -5.52
CA ALA A 136 28.91 -5.29 -5.83
C ALA A 136 29.97 -6.29 -5.35
N ASN A 137 29.71 -6.98 -4.24
CA ASN A 137 30.62 -7.92 -3.59
C ASN A 137 30.01 -9.32 -3.39
N ALA A 138 28.75 -9.54 -3.80
CA ALA A 138 27.99 -10.77 -3.58
C ALA A 138 27.86 -11.16 -2.10
N ASP A 139 27.83 -10.15 -1.21
CA ASP A 139 27.69 -10.37 0.23
C ASP A 139 26.20 -10.35 0.64
N LEU A 140 25.80 -11.32 1.47
CA LEU A 140 24.49 -11.31 2.14
C LEU A 140 24.57 -10.40 3.36
N TYR A 141 23.71 -9.38 3.42
CA TYR A 141 23.62 -8.50 4.58
C TYR A 141 22.68 -9.03 5.65
N ASP A 142 21.50 -9.49 5.24
CA ASP A 142 20.49 -10.00 6.15
C ASP A 142 19.55 -10.97 5.42
N ALA A 143 18.92 -11.85 6.18
CA ALA A 143 17.95 -12.81 5.68
C ALA A 143 17.00 -13.19 6.80
N GLY A 144 15.77 -13.54 6.44
CA GLY A 144 14.77 -13.91 7.43
C GLY A 144 13.39 -13.97 6.83
N THR A 145 12.39 -13.73 7.68
CA THR A 145 10.99 -13.95 7.33
C THR A 145 10.27 -12.62 7.20
N LEU A 146 9.45 -12.48 6.16
CA LEU A 146 8.58 -11.34 5.96
C LEU A 146 7.13 -11.65 6.32
N ALA A 147 6.42 -10.64 6.81
CA ALA A 147 4.98 -10.67 7.01
C ALA A 147 4.37 -9.31 6.65
N PHE A 148 3.07 -9.29 6.34
CA PHE A 148 2.33 -8.04 6.20
C PHE A 148 1.91 -7.50 7.57
N GLY A 149 1.98 -6.18 7.69
CA GLY A 149 1.28 -5.42 8.72
C GLY A 149 -0.20 -5.26 8.40
N ALA A 150 -0.86 -4.32 9.08
CA ALA A 150 -2.28 -4.07 8.85
C ALA A 150 -2.55 -3.36 7.50
N ALA A 151 -3.54 -3.85 6.76
CA ALA A 151 -4.01 -3.21 5.53
C ALA A 151 -4.72 -1.88 5.79
N THR A 152 -4.31 -0.86 5.03
CA THR A 152 -5.05 0.39 4.88
C THR A 152 -5.57 0.48 3.45
N VAL A 153 -6.88 0.37 3.28
CA VAL A 153 -7.55 0.51 1.99
C VAL A 153 -8.25 1.85 1.94
N VAL A 154 -7.90 2.67 0.96
CA VAL A 154 -8.45 4.01 0.81
C VAL A 154 -9.22 4.11 -0.51
N PRO A 155 -10.57 4.07 -0.46
CA PRO A 155 -11.38 4.44 -1.59
C PRO A 155 -11.25 5.94 -1.84
N THR A 156 -10.82 6.31 -3.03
CA THR A 156 -10.74 7.71 -3.49
C THR A 156 -12.05 8.50 -3.43
N PRO A 157 -13.26 7.90 -3.59
CA PRO A 157 -14.50 8.65 -3.38
C PRO A 157 -14.70 9.16 -1.94
N ALA A 158 -14.18 8.46 -0.93
CA ALA A 158 -14.42 8.79 0.48
C ALA A 158 -13.55 9.95 1.00
N THR A 159 -12.29 10.02 0.57
CA THR A 159 -11.35 11.08 0.98
C THR A 159 -11.73 12.44 0.41
N LEU A 160 -12.22 12.50 -0.83
CA LEU A 160 -12.69 13.74 -1.45
C LEU A 160 -13.97 14.27 -0.80
N ILE A 161 -14.91 13.39 -0.43
CA ILE A 161 -16.11 13.78 0.34
C ILE A 161 -15.70 14.35 1.70
N LEU A 162 -14.74 13.73 2.39
CA LEU A 162 -14.17 14.26 3.64
C LEU A 162 -13.53 15.63 3.43
N PHE A 163 -12.74 15.82 2.37
CA PHE A 163 -12.12 17.10 2.03
C PHE A 163 -13.16 18.19 1.72
N LEU A 164 -14.15 17.88 0.88
CA LEU A 164 -15.25 18.81 0.55
C LEU A 164 -16.09 19.16 1.78
N THR A 165 -16.33 18.18 2.66
CA THR A 165 -17.02 18.40 3.94
C THR A 165 -16.21 19.31 4.85
N ALA A 166 -14.89 19.11 4.95
CA ALA A 166 -14.00 19.97 5.71
C ALA A 166 -13.97 21.41 5.16
N VAL A 167 -13.89 21.58 3.84
CA VAL A 167 -13.94 22.89 3.18
C VAL A 167 -15.29 23.57 3.39
N ALA A 168 -16.41 22.85 3.25
CA ALA A 168 -17.74 23.37 3.51
C ALA A 168 -17.92 23.79 4.98
N GLY A 169 -17.42 22.98 5.92
CA GLY A 169 -17.36 23.29 7.34
C GLY A 169 -16.56 24.56 7.62
N LEU A 170 -15.35 24.68 7.06
CA LEU A 170 -14.50 25.86 7.20
C LEU A 170 -15.15 27.12 6.60
N ALA A 171 -15.77 27.02 5.43
CA ALA A 171 -16.47 28.12 4.77
C ALA A 171 -17.74 28.56 5.53
N SER A 172 -18.42 27.64 6.23
CA SER A 172 -19.57 27.96 7.08
C SER A 172 -19.17 28.76 8.32
N ARG A 173 -17.97 28.49 8.87
CA ARG A 173 -17.44 29.17 10.06
C ARG A 173 -17.06 30.64 9.81
N ARG A 174 -16.72 31.01 8.58
CA ARG A 174 -16.38 32.39 8.19
C ARG A 174 -17.53 33.40 8.27
N LYS A 175 -18.75 32.99 8.60
CA LYS A 175 -19.92 33.90 8.69
C LYS A 175 -20.17 34.54 10.07
N ASN A 176 -19.37 34.21 11.08
CA ASN A 176 -19.54 34.75 12.44
C ASN A 176 -18.35 35.59 12.95
N SER A 177 -17.54 36.18 12.06
CA SER A 177 -16.54 37.20 12.43
C SER A 177 -16.76 38.48 11.65
#